data_AF-A0A9P6KU12-F1
#
_entry.id   AF-A0A9P6KU12-F1
#
_cell.length_a   1.000
_cell.length_b   1.000
_cell.length_c   1.000
_cell.angle_alpha   90.00
_cell.angle_beta   90.00
_cell.angle_gamma   90.00
#
_symmetry.space_group_name_H-M   'P 1'
#
loop_
_entity.id
_entity.type
_entity.pdbx_description
1 polymer ?
#
loop_
_entity_poly.entity_id
_entity_poly.type
_entity_poly.pdbx_seq_one_letter_code
_entity_poly.pdbx_strand_id
1 'polypeptide(L)'
;MYRRNSLLLVCLAFLAPVLACTTDDDCSLNGICKNNTTTTTTTTICHCDPGWTGPDCGRLDLAPATRWTGYNHTNYTDPAYYGVHGNSSWGGRIVQDRDDLKLFHLLVDQFSHGCGLGGWRPTSFIARAESRNGPQGPYEWVQNVTSSFRHNADVLWSPADGKYLLWAIGATVDDPKTCKSIPGTQSKAKLRFPNNISVSAAPSIRGPWAPFHVAVNGTNPAPWLLGSPDGKTSQIALAVEDFKIFTAPRWSGAFTRVGEDVAWNTTDYSPSWTEDPFLWRDKRGNWHALAHWMIDIVEKDGAKYPRVGAHMFSRQLEGGWAFKVQEAFSSTVEFTDGAAETFNRRERAKIFFGEDMTPLYLVSGVQAKGAKSSFTLVQPIGERWREYEKNLGF
;
A
#
# COMPACT_ATOMS: atom_id res chain seq x y z
N MET A 1 37.14 50.90 -20.75
CA MET A 1 35.69 50.81 -20.99
C MET A 1 35.47 50.06 -22.31
N TYR A 2 35.21 48.75 -22.28
CA TYR A 2 34.78 47.99 -23.46
C TYR A 2 33.57 47.13 -23.05
N ARG A 3 32.46 47.35 -23.75
CA ARG A 3 31.12 46.78 -23.48
C ARG A 3 31.11 45.27 -23.72
N ARG A 4 30.61 44.51 -22.74
CA ARG A 4 30.21 43.11 -22.91
C ARG A 4 28.79 43.07 -23.46
N ASN A 5 28.63 42.51 -24.67
CA ASN A 5 27.33 42.13 -25.23
C ASN A 5 26.72 41.01 -24.39
N SER A 6 25.51 41.23 -23.86
CA SER A 6 24.71 40.18 -23.23
C SER A 6 23.81 39.56 -24.31
N LEU A 7 24.08 38.30 -24.66
CA LEU A 7 23.14 37.49 -25.44
C LEU A 7 21.97 37.10 -24.51
N LEU A 8 20.77 37.57 -24.85
CA LEU A 8 19.52 37.05 -24.31
C LEU A 8 19.29 35.63 -24.86
N LEU A 9 19.43 34.62 -24.00
CA LEU A 9 18.85 33.29 -24.27
C LEU A 9 17.33 33.40 -24.13
N VAL A 10 16.61 33.28 -25.24
CA VAL A 10 15.16 33.05 -25.23
C VAL A 10 14.96 31.57 -24.87
N CYS A 11 14.51 31.30 -23.65
CA CYS A 11 13.99 29.99 -23.26
C CYS A 11 12.68 29.74 -24.04
N LEU A 12 12.73 28.94 -25.10
CA LEU A 12 11.54 28.30 -25.64
C LEU A 12 11.02 27.31 -24.60
N ALA A 13 9.93 27.68 -23.93
CA ALA A 13 9.13 26.72 -23.17
C ALA A 13 8.56 25.70 -24.16
N PHE A 14 9.07 24.47 -24.13
CA PHE A 14 8.42 23.35 -24.78
C PHE A 14 7.05 23.16 -24.12
N LEU A 15 5.99 23.61 -24.79
CA LEU A 15 4.62 23.23 -24.48
C LEU A 15 4.53 21.72 -24.68
N ALA A 16 4.61 20.96 -23.58
CA ALA A 16 4.24 19.56 -23.60
C ALA A 16 2.79 19.48 -24.10
N PRO A 17 2.49 18.67 -25.12
CA PRO A 17 1.11 18.51 -25.56
C PRO A 17 0.32 17.94 -24.39
N VAL A 18 -0.67 18.70 -23.92
CA VAL A 18 -1.67 18.18 -22.98
C VAL A 18 -2.40 17.08 -23.74
N LEU A 19 -2.15 15.83 -23.37
CA LEU A 19 -2.80 14.68 -23.98
C LEU A 19 -4.31 14.84 -23.77
N ALA A 20 -5.02 14.98 -24.88
CA ALA A 20 -6.47 15.06 -24.85
C ALA A 20 -7.03 13.69 -24.46
N CYS A 21 -7.95 13.65 -23.51
CA CYS A 21 -8.67 12.43 -23.13
C CYS A 21 -9.93 12.25 -23.99
N THR A 22 -10.40 11.02 -24.14
CA THR A 22 -11.67 10.70 -24.82
C THR A 22 -12.71 10.19 -23.83
N THR A 23 -12.29 9.40 -22.85
CA THR A 23 -13.13 8.75 -21.84
C THR A 23 -12.51 8.85 -20.45
N ASP A 24 -13.29 8.53 -19.40
CA ASP A 24 -12.76 8.50 -18.03
C ASP A 24 -11.70 7.40 -17.82
N ASP A 25 -11.69 6.36 -18.67
CA ASP A 25 -10.66 5.32 -18.66
C ASP A 25 -9.28 5.90 -19.05
N ASP A 26 -9.25 6.92 -19.92
CA ASP A 26 -8.03 7.68 -20.22
C ASP A 26 -7.53 8.45 -18.99
N CYS A 27 -8.42 8.74 -18.04
CA CYS A 27 -8.13 9.38 -16.75
C CYS A 27 -7.97 8.37 -15.61
N SER A 28 -7.63 7.12 -15.95
CA SER A 28 -7.34 6.03 -15.01
C SER A 28 -8.51 5.69 -14.05
N LEU A 29 -9.73 6.12 -14.39
CA LEU A 29 -10.90 6.12 -13.50
C LEU A 29 -10.69 6.85 -12.16
N ASN A 30 -9.58 7.57 -12.00
CA ASN A 30 -9.26 8.48 -10.88
C ASN A 30 -9.54 9.94 -11.25
N GLY A 31 -10.28 10.16 -12.33
CA GLY A 31 -10.65 11.46 -12.83
C GLY A 31 -11.75 11.32 -13.88
N ILE A 32 -12.28 12.46 -14.31
CA ILE A 32 -13.30 12.53 -15.35
C ILE A 32 -12.73 13.27 -16.55
N CYS A 33 -12.93 12.72 -17.74
CA CYS A 33 -12.55 13.40 -18.97
C CYS A 33 -13.58 14.49 -19.29
N LYS A 34 -13.14 15.76 -19.32
CA LYS A 34 -14.05 16.90 -19.60
C LYS A 34 -13.43 17.92 -20.53
N ASN A 35 -14.30 18.65 -21.22
CA ASN A 35 -13.91 19.81 -22.01
C ASN A 35 -13.37 20.92 -21.11
N ASN A 36 -12.21 21.46 -21.47
CA ASN A 36 -11.63 22.67 -20.95
C ASN A 36 -11.58 23.69 -22.09
N THR A 37 -12.44 24.70 -21.98
CA THR A 37 -12.56 25.76 -22.98
C THR A 37 -11.74 26.96 -22.53
N THR A 38 -10.72 27.31 -23.32
CA THR A 38 -10.06 28.61 -23.24
C THR A 38 -10.68 29.57 -24.27
N THR A 39 -10.32 30.86 -24.23
CA THR A 39 -10.86 31.89 -25.15
C THR A 39 -10.62 31.59 -26.63
N THR A 40 -9.73 30.64 -26.98
CA THR A 40 -9.36 30.35 -28.37
C THR A 40 -9.40 28.87 -28.75
N THR A 41 -9.51 27.94 -27.81
CA THR A 41 -9.52 26.48 -28.07
C THR A 41 -10.37 25.72 -27.05
N THR A 42 -11.00 24.63 -27.50
CA THR A 42 -11.60 23.62 -26.60
C THR A 42 -10.77 22.34 -26.70
N THR A 43 -10.22 21.90 -25.58
CA THR A 43 -9.51 20.62 -25.47
C THR A 43 -10.14 19.78 -24.37
N THR A 44 -10.17 18.46 -24.51
CA THR A 44 -10.58 17.57 -23.43
C THR A 44 -9.38 17.27 -22.54
N ILE A 45 -9.52 17.38 -21.22
CA ILE A 45 -8.46 17.07 -20.26
C ILE A 45 -9.02 16.23 -19.11
N CYS A 46 -8.13 15.50 -18.45
CA CYS A 46 -8.47 14.78 -17.23
C CYS A 46 -8.59 15.74 -16.05
N HIS A 47 -9.75 15.73 -15.40
CA HIS A 47 -9.97 16.39 -14.12
C HIS A 47 -9.88 15.35 -13.00
N CYS A 48 -8.75 15.34 -12.29
CA CYS A 48 -8.46 14.33 -11.29
C CYS A 48 -9.32 14.48 -10.03
N ASP A 49 -9.66 13.35 -9.43
CA ASP A 49 -10.22 13.31 -8.09
C ASP A 49 -9.20 13.74 -7.05
N PRO A 50 -9.65 14.26 -5.88
CA PRO A 50 -8.76 14.58 -4.78
C PRO A 50 -7.81 13.42 -4.44
N GLY A 51 -6.54 13.75 -4.28
CA GLY A 51 -5.47 12.79 -3.98
C GLY A 51 -4.81 12.14 -5.21
N TRP A 52 -5.27 12.46 -6.42
CA TRP A 52 -4.68 12.03 -7.68
C TRP A 52 -4.24 13.21 -8.53
N THR A 53 -3.18 13.01 -9.30
CA THR A 53 -2.54 14.05 -10.12
C THR A 53 -1.94 13.44 -11.39
N GLY A 54 -1.35 14.30 -12.22
CA GLY A 54 -0.78 13.95 -13.52
C GLY A 54 -1.79 14.14 -14.66
N PRO A 55 -1.31 14.02 -15.92
CA PRO A 55 -2.12 14.27 -17.11
C PRO A 55 -3.27 13.28 -17.29
N ASP A 56 -3.22 12.14 -16.60
CA ASP A 56 -4.15 11.03 -16.73
C ASP A 56 -4.68 10.53 -15.38
N CYS A 57 -4.42 11.29 -14.31
CA CYS A 57 -4.83 10.99 -12.92
C CYS A 57 -4.35 9.65 -12.35
N GLY A 58 -3.35 9.01 -12.96
CA GLY A 58 -2.84 7.71 -12.50
C GLY A 58 -1.79 7.80 -11.39
N ARG A 59 -1.37 9.00 -10.96
CA ARG A 59 -0.34 9.20 -9.93
C ARG A 59 -0.95 9.76 -8.64
N LEU A 60 -0.51 9.26 -7.49
CA LEU A 60 -0.88 9.82 -6.19
C LEU A 60 -0.27 11.21 -6.03
N ASP A 61 -1.10 12.14 -5.55
CA ASP A 61 -0.67 13.48 -5.15
C ASP A 61 -0.02 13.41 -3.76
N LEU A 62 1.20 12.92 -3.66
CA LEU A 62 1.86 12.70 -2.37
C LEU A 62 2.41 14.02 -1.79
N ALA A 63 1.87 14.44 -0.65
CA ALA A 63 2.39 15.57 0.11
C ALA A 63 3.68 15.18 0.88
N PRO A 64 4.50 16.14 1.33
CA PRO A 64 5.69 15.82 2.12
C PRO A 64 5.33 15.08 3.42
N ALA A 65 6.06 14.01 3.73
CA ALA A 65 5.89 13.25 4.96
C ALA A 65 6.57 13.98 6.14
N THR A 66 5.99 13.89 7.33
CA THR A 66 6.67 14.38 8.55
C THR A 66 7.75 13.37 8.97
N ARG A 67 8.93 13.85 9.36
CA ARG A 67 10.00 12.98 9.90
C ARG A 67 9.53 12.34 11.21
N TRP A 68 10.02 11.13 11.46
CA TRP A 68 9.79 10.40 12.73
C TRP A 68 8.33 10.05 13.03
N THR A 69 7.41 10.21 12.07
CA THR A 69 6.04 9.70 12.16
C THR A 69 5.96 8.29 11.53
N GLY A 70 4.75 7.74 11.42
CA GLY A 70 4.54 6.33 11.11
C GLY A 70 4.98 5.43 12.25
N TYR A 71 5.58 4.28 11.92
CA TYR A 71 6.10 3.31 12.89
C TYR A 71 7.59 3.07 12.65
N ASN A 72 8.42 3.94 13.23
CA ASN A 72 9.87 3.90 13.10
C ASN A 72 10.56 3.64 14.44
N HIS A 73 10.72 2.37 14.76
CA HIS A 73 11.39 1.88 15.98
C HIS A 73 12.73 1.20 15.66
N THR A 74 13.39 1.64 14.58
CA THR A 74 14.66 1.06 14.11
C THR A 74 15.84 1.26 15.07
N ASN A 75 15.74 2.23 15.98
CA ASN A 75 16.74 2.51 17.01
C ASN A 75 16.53 1.70 18.31
N TYR A 76 15.42 0.95 18.44
CA TYR A 76 15.18 0.13 19.62
C TYR A 76 16.25 -0.97 19.72
N THR A 77 16.79 -1.22 20.90
CA THR A 77 17.77 -2.29 21.14
C THR A 77 17.42 -3.04 22.41
N ASP A 78 17.71 -4.33 22.43
CA ASP A 78 17.46 -5.21 23.58
C ASP A 78 18.57 -6.28 23.62
N PRO A 79 19.17 -6.57 24.79
CA PRO A 79 20.19 -7.60 24.93
C PRO A 79 19.77 -9.00 24.47
N ALA A 80 18.47 -9.28 24.45
CA ALA A 80 17.91 -10.55 23.96
C ALA A 80 17.80 -10.63 22.43
N TYR A 81 18.14 -9.56 21.70
CA TYR A 81 18.04 -9.55 20.24
C TYR A 81 19.17 -10.35 19.59
N TYR A 82 18.82 -11.07 18.53
CA TYR A 82 19.78 -11.79 17.70
C TYR A 82 20.41 -10.88 16.64
N GLY A 83 19.69 -9.82 16.25
CA GLY A 83 20.11 -8.86 15.24
C GLY A 83 20.18 -7.43 15.77
N VAL A 84 20.65 -6.53 14.92
CA VAL A 84 20.94 -5.12 15.26
C VAL A 84 20.03 -4.15 14.51
N HIS A 85 18.89 -4.62 13.98
CA HIS A 85 18.00 -3.84 13.12
C HIS A 85 16.80 -3.24 13.87
N GLY A 86 16.88 -3.20 15.20
CA GLY A 86 15.82 -2.77 16.10
C GLY A 86 14.45 -3.36 15.79
N ASN A 87 13.39 -2.62 16.11
CA ASN A 87 12.01 -3.03 15.82
C ASN A 87 11.64 -2.63 14.39
N SER A 88 12.39 -3.18 13.44
CA SER A 88 12.10 -2.98 12.02
C SER A 88 10.70 -3.48 11.67
N SER A 89 10.04 -2.76 10.78
CA SER A 89 8.69 -3.09 10.29
C SER A 89 8.59 -3.00 8.77
N TRP A 90 7.51 -3.54 8.19
CA TRP A 90 7.31 -3.58 6.73
C TRP A 90 5.84 -3.47 6.32
N GLY A 91 5.34 -2.23 6.29
CA GLY A 91 3.97 -1.92 5.86
C GLY A 91 2.95 -2.13 6.98
N GLY A 92 1.72 -1.71 6.72
CA GLY A 92 0.64 -1.84 7.67
C GLY A 92 -0.66 -1.17 7.21
N ARG A 93 -1.68 -1.26 8.06
CA ARG A 93 -3.01 -0.71 7.82
C ARG A 93 -3.41 0.21 8.98
N ILE A 94 -3.66 1.49 8.67
CA ILE A 94 -4.25 2.42 9.63
C ILE A 94 -5.73 2.06 9.81
N VAL A 95 -6.18 2.03 11.05
CA VAL A 95 -7.57 1.82 11.45
C VAL A 95 -7.91 2.89 12.49
N GLN A 96 -8.84 3.79 12.17
CA GLN A 96 -9.39 4.68 13.19
C GLN A 96 -10.24 3.86 14.17
N ASP A 97 -10.08 4.10 15.48
CA ASP A 97 -10.89 3.43 16.49
C ASP A 97 -12.37 3.85 16.33
N ARG A 98 -13.26 2.86 16.40
CA ARG A 98 -14.70 3.07 16.21
C ARG A 98 -15.36 3.72 17.43
N ASP A 99 -14.75 3.59 18.60
CA ASP A 99 -15.27 4.08 19.88
C ASP A 99 -14.54 5.36 20.34
N ASP A 100 -13.40 5.71 19.71
CA ASP A 100 -12.60 6.91 19.99
C ASP A 100 -12.01 7.48 18.69
N LEU A 101 -12.69 8.46 18.09
CA LEU A 101 -12.26 9.07 16.82
C LEU A 101 -10.87 9.74 16.88
N LYS A 102 -10.32 10.00 18.08
CA LYS A 102 -8.97 10.56 18.26
C LYS A 102 -7.89 9.48 18.47
N LEU A 103 -8.26 8.21 18.40
CA LEU A 103 -7.34 7.09 18.50
C LEU A 103 -7.20 6.41 17.15
N PHE A 104 -5.96 6.27 16.69
CA PHE A 104 -5.63 5.52 15.50
C PHE A 104 -4.83 4.29 15.88
N HIS A 105 -5.20 3.14 15.31
CA HIS A 105 -4.43 1.92 15.36
C HIS A 105 -3.64 1.76 14.07
N LEU A 106 -2.44 1.21 14.17
CA LEU A 106 -1.70 0.67 13.03
C LEU A 106 -1.48 -0.82 13.26
N LEU A 107 -2.01 -1.63 12.35
CA LEU A 107 -1.68 -3.06 12.29
C LEU A 107 -0.48 -3.18 11.38
N VAL A 108 0.67 -3.50 11.97
CA VAL A 108 1.99 -3.42 11.35
C VAL A 108 2.69 -4.77 11.42
N ASP A 109 3.37 -5.14 10.35
CA ASP A 109 4.26 -6.29 10.37
C ASP A 109 5.60 -5.89 10.99
N GLN A 110 5.91 -6.41 12.18
CA GLN A 110 7.19 -6.18 12.85
C GLN A 110 8.04 -7.46 12.82
N PHE A 111 9.36 -7.29 12.77
CA PHE A 111 10.31 -8.39 12.87
C PHE A 111 10.82 -8.55 14.30
N SER A 112 10.67 -9.75 14.85
CA SER A 112 11.13 -10.08 16.21
C SER A 112 12.65 -10.02 16.34
N HIS A 113 13.14 -9.78 17.55
CA HIS A 113 14.55 -9.97 17.94
C HIS A 113 15.60 -9.23 17.09
N GLY A 114 15.26 -8.06 16.56
CA GLY A 114 16.22 -7.22 15.82
C GLY A 114 16.57 -7.74 14.42
N CYS A 115 15.77 -8.65 13.85
CA CYS A 115 16.15 -9.39 12.64
C CYS A 115 15.99 -8.65 11.32
N GLY A 116 15.19 -7.58 11.29
CA GLY A 116 14.99 -6.77 10.07
C GLY A 116 14.35 -7.53 8.91
N LEU A 117 14.18 -6.83 7.79
CA LEU A 117 13.48 -7.35 6.62
C LEU A 117 14.14 -8.61 6.04
N GLY A 118 15.48 -8.72 6.08
CA GLY A 118 16.17 -9.89 5.54
C GLY A 118 15.83 -11.20 6.25
N GLY A 119 15.43 -11.14 7.52
CA GLY A 119 15.05 -12.29 8.36
C GLY A 119 13.55 -12.49 8.49
N TRP A 120 12.72 -11.77 7.71
CA TRP A 120 11.26 -11.68 7.90
C TRP A 120 10.55 -13.02 8.03
N ARG A 121 11.04 -14.07 7.35
CA ARG A 121 10.52 -15.42 7.47
C ARG A 121 11.48 -16.26 8.31
N PRO A 122 11.14 -16.68 9.54
CA PRO A 122 9.80 -16.64 10.16
C PRO A 122 9.62 -15.53 11.21
N THR A 123 10.52 -14.56 11.32
CA THR A 123 10.53 -13.58 12.43
C THR A 123 9.42 -12.53 12.41
N SER A 124 8.69 -12.41 11.31
CA SER A 124 7.56 -11.48 11.22
C SER A 124 6.41 -11.90 12.12
N PHE A 125 5.79 -10.93 12.77
CA PHE A 125 4.54 -11.05 13.49
C PHE A 125 3.71 -9.78 13.32
N ILE A 126 2.41 -9.87 13.61
CA ILE A 126 1.52 -8.71 13.53
C ILE A 126 1.51 -8.02 14.88
N ALA A 127 1.94 -6.76 14.91
CA ALA A 127 1.79 -5.88 16.04
C ALA A 127 0.60 -4.92 15.81
N ARG A 128 -0.05 -4.52 16.90
CA ARG A 128 -0.93 -3.36 16.94
C ARG A 128 -0.17 -2.25 17.65
N ALA A 129 -0.12 -1.10 17.01
CA ALA A 129 0.42 0.14 17.54
C ALA A 129 -0.68 1.20 17.59
N GLU A 130 -0.54 2.21 18.45
CA GLU A 130 -1.53 3.28 18.65
C GLU A 130 -0.90 4.67 18.46
N SER A 131 -1.69 5.62 17.93
CA SER A 131 -1.38 7.04 17.89
C SER A 131 -2.55 7.86 18.41
N ARG A 132 -2.23 8.81 19.30
CA ARG A 132 -3.12 9.91 19.73
C ARG A 132 -2.65 11.27 19.23
N ASN A 133 -1.71 11.28 18.28
CA ASN A 133 -1.21 12.49 17.60
C ASN A 133 -1.79 12.63 16.19
N GLY A 134 -2.79 11.81 15.85
CA GLY A 134 -3.40 11.76 14.53
C GLY A 134 -2.92 10.57 13.69
N PRO A 135 -3.48 10.42 12.47
CA PRO A 135 -3.26 9.28 11.59
C PRO A 135 -1.84 9.17 11.04
N GLN A 136 -1.08 10.27 11.00
CA GLN A 136 0.33 10.24 10.61
C GLN A 136 1.20 9.52 11.65
N GLY A 137 0.80 9.50 12.93
CA GLY A 137 1.62 9.02 14.04
C GLY A 137 2.37 10.15 14.75
N PRO A 138 3.47 9.84 15.47
CA PRO A 138 4.10 8.53 15.60
C PRO A 138 3.18 7.49 16.25
N TYR A 139 3.35 6.24 15.83
CA TYR A 139 2.66 5.08 16.41
C TYR A 139 3.56 4.35 17.39
N GLU A 140 3.01 4.06 18.57
CA GLU A 140 3.68 3.35 19.65
C GLU A 140 3.14 1.92 19.77
N TRP A 141 4.02 0.95 19.95
CA TRP A 141 3.63 -0.45 20.13
C TRP A 141 2.74 -0.62 21.36
N VAL A 142 1.65 -1.39 21.24
CA VAL A 142 0.77 -1.70 22.39
C VAL A 142 0.44 -3.19 22.54
N GLN A 143 0.58 -3.99 21.49
CA GLN A 143 0.18 -5.40 21.53
C GLN A 143 0.83 -6.22 20.43
N ASN A 144 1.29 -7.43 20.76
CA ASN A 144 1.49 -8.50 19.77
C ASN A 144 0.13 -9.13 19.48
N VAL A 145 -0.41 -8.92 18.28
CA VAL A 145 -1.66 -9.53 17.84
C VAL A 145 -1.45 -11.01 17.55
N THR A 146 -0.26 -11.36 17.05
CA THR A 146 0.15 -12.74 16.79
C THR A 146 1.55 -12.99 17.32
N SER A 147 1.91 -14.27 17.49
CA SER A 147 3.30 -14.69 17.52
C SER A 147 3.88 -14.70 16.11
N SER A 148 5.18 -15.00 15.99
CA SER A 148 5.76 -15.46 14.74
C SER A 148 5.11 -16.79 14.32
N PHE A 149 4.79 -17.04 13.06
CA PHE A 149 5.01 -16.23 11.88
C PHE A 149 3.69 -15.76 11.27
N ARG A 150 3.55 -14.45 11.09
CA ARG A 150 2.48 -13.80 10.31
C ARG A 150 3.03 -12.57 9.60
N HIS A 151 2.61 -12.34 8.36
CA HIS A 151 3.17 -11.27 7.54
C HIS A 151 2.19 -10.74 6.48
N ASN A 152 2.46 -9.54 5.99
CA ASN A 152 1.65 -8.80 5.02
C ASN A 152 0.19 -8.68 5.48
N ALA A 153 0.02 -8.17 6.69
CA ALA A 153 -1.28 -8.08 7.32
C ALA A 153 -2.18 -7.04 6.63
N ASP A 154 -3.46 -7.37 6.46
CA ASP A 154 -4.52 -6.40 6.17
C ASP A 154 -5.72 -6.62 7.08
N VAL A 155 -6.40 -5.54 7.45
CA VAL A 155 -7.54 -5.57 8.35
C VAL A 155 -8.67 -4.69 7.85
N LEU A 156 -9.88 -5.24 7.89
CA LEU A 156 -11.12 -4.54 7.55
C LEU A 156 -12.15 -4.74 8.66
N TRP A 157 -12.97 -3.71 8.90
CA TRP A 157 -14.19 -3.87 9.67
C TRP A 157 -15.32 -4.34 8.74
N SER A 158 -15.92 -5.50 9.01
CA SER A 158 -17.14 -5.96 8.33
C SER A 158 -18.38 -5.51 9.10
N PRO A 159 -19.18 -4.55 8.57
CA PRO A 159 -20.41 -4.11 9.22
C PRO A 159 -21.50 -5.19 9.22
N ALA A 160 -21.47 -6.11 8.26
CA ALA A 160 -22.43 -7.22 8.19
C ALA A 160 -22.17 -8.27 9.27
N ASP A 161 -20.89 -8.56 9.54
CA ASP A 161 -20.50 -9.57 10.54
C ASP A 161 -20.31 -8.97 11.95
N GLY A 162 -20.18 -7.64 12.05
CA GLY A 162 -19.85 -6.95 13.29
C GLY A 162 -18.48 -7.35 13.83
N LYS A 163 -17.48 -7.48 12.95
CA LYS A 163 -16.13 -7.96 13.29
C LYS A 163 -15.05 -7.23 12.50
N TYR A 164 -13.88 -7.10 13.12
CA TYR A 164 -12.63 -6.94 12.40
C TYR A 164 -12.22 -8.27 11.80
N LEU A 165 -11.76 -8.25 10.56
CA LEU A 165 -11.28 -9.40 9.81
C LEU A 165 -9.83 -9.10 9.44
N LEU A 166 -8.91 -9.99 9.84
CA LEU A 166 -7.46 -9.82 9.70
C LEU A 166 -6.91 -10.91 8.80
N TRP A 167 -6.43 -10.53 7.62
CA TRP A 167 -5.78 -11.42 6.66
C TRP A 167 -4.27 -11.32 6.81
N ALA A 168 -3.57 -12.44 6.68
CA ALA A 168 -2.12 -12.48 6.68
C ALA A 168 -1.58 -13.74 6.00
N ILE A 169 -0.36 -13.63 5.49
CA ILE A 169 0.48 -14.75 5.11
C ILE A 169 0.91 -15.51 6.36
N GLY A 170 0.95 -16.84 6.30
CA GLY A 170 1.79 -17.63 7.19
C GLY A 170 1.08 -18.76 7.92
N ALA A 171 1.74 -19.28 8.95
CA ALA A 171 1.27 -20.41 9.74
C ALA A 171 1.83 -20.32 11.15
N THR A 172 1.21 -21.04 12.08
CA THR A 172 1.75 -21.21 13.42
C THR A 172 3.07 -21.97 13.34
N VAL A 173 4.11 -21.41 13.94
CA VAL A 173 5.45 -22.01 14.03
C VAL A 173 6.02 -21.76 15.42
N ASP A 174 7.07 -22.50 15.76
CA ASP A 174 7.86 -22.21 16.95
C ASP A 174 8.57 -20.87 16.83
N ASP A 175 8.76 -20.19 17.96
CA ASP A 175 9.45 -18.90 17.99
C ASP A 175 10.87 -19.01 17.41
N PRO A 176 11.23 -18.19 16.41
CA PRO A 176 12.56 -18.22 15.82
C PRO A 176 13.63 -17.89 16.85
N LYS A 177 14.75 -18.62 16.77
CA LYS A 177 15.93 -18.44 17.64
C LYS A 177 17.12 -17.77 16.97
N THR A 178 16.97 -17.40 15.69
CA THR A 178 17.99 -16.71 14.89
C THR A 178 17.32 -15.81 13.86
N CYS A 179 18.06 -14.87 13.29
CA CYS A 179 17.61 -14.06 12.16
C CYS A 179 17.77 -14.73 10.78
N LYS A 180 18.06 -16.03 10.73
CA LYS A 180 18.25 -16.73 9.47
C LYS A 180 16.91 -16.91 8.77
N SER A 181 16.80 -16.35 7.57
CA SER A 181 15.61 -16.48 6.75
C SER A 181 15.41 -17.93 6.28
N ILE A 182 14.15 -18.38 6.30
CA ILE A 182 13.74 -19.68 5.75
C ILE A 182 13.16 -19.44 4.36
N PRO A 183 13.65 -20.11 3.30
CA PRO A 183 13.08 -19.97 1.97
C PRO A 183 11.60 -20.36 1.89
N GLY A 184 10.87 -19.77 0.94
CA GLY A 184 9.57 -20.29 0.51
C GLY A 184 9.68 -21.60 -0.24
N THR A 185 8.53 -22.17 -0.64
CA THR A 185 8.38 -23.50 -1.27
C THR A 185 9.15 -23.73 -2.58
N GLN A 186 10.05 -22.84 -3.00
CA GLN A 186 10.85 -22.98 -4.23
C GLN A 186 12.33 -23.34 -4.03
N SER A 187 12.82 -23.64 -2.82
CA SER A 187 14.17 -24.21 -2.70
C SER A 187 14.26 -25.44 -1.78
N LYS A 188 14.70 -26.54 -2.40
CA LYS A 188 15.26 -27.80 -1.87
C LYS A 188 14.86 -28.20 -0.44
N ALA A 189 14.00 -29.22 -0.39
CA ALA A 189 13.74 -30.21 0.66
C ALA A 189 14.53 -30.08 2.00
N LYS A 190 13.94 -29.38 2.99
CA LYS A 190 13.78 -29.84 4.40
C LYS A 190 13.04 -28.87 5.34
N LEU A 191 12.75 -27.63 4.92
CA LEU A 191 11.89 -26.69 5.65
C LEU A 191 10.94 -26.01 4.65
N ARG A 192 9.75 -26.60 4.43
CA ARG A 192 8.73 -26.03 3.54
C ARG A 192 7.88 -25.05 4.34
N PHE A 193 8.06 -23.75 4.15
CA PHE A 193 7.16 -22.75 4.72
C PHE A 193 5.95 -22.56 3.79
N PRO A 194 4.70 -22.76 4.24
CA PRO A 194 3.56 -22.70 3.34
C PRO A 194 3.32 -21.27 2.85
N ASN A 195 3.10 -21.12 1.53
CA ASN A 195 2.52 -19.92 0.95
C ASN A 195 0.99 -20.06 1.01
N ASN A 196 0.41 -19.58 2.10
CA ASN A 196 -1.04 -19.47 2.24
C ASN A 196 -1.40 -18.08 2.76
N ILE A 197 -2.59 -17.64 2.39
CA ILE A 197 -3.30 -16.54 3.04
C ILE A 197 -4.31 -17.16 3.98
N SER A 198 -4.34 -16.62 5.20
CA SER A 198 -5.27 -17.03 6.24
C SER A 198 -5.97 -15.80 6.80
N VAL A 199 -7.14 -15.99 7.39
CA VAL A 199 -7.92 -14.92 8.01
C VAL A 199 -8.33 -15.28 9.43
N SER A 200 -8.34 -14.28 10.30
CA SER A 200 -8.86 -14.32 11.66
C SER A 200 -9.94 -13.25 11.84
N ALA A 201 -10.78 -13.38 12.86
CA ALA A 201 -11.81 -12.40 13.17
C ALA A 201 -11.84 -12.05 14.66
N ALA A 202 -12.18 -10.80 14.97
CA ALA A 202 -12.34 -10.32 16.33
C ALA A 202 -13.50 -9.32 16.45
N PRO A 203 -14.21 -9.25 17.60
CA PRO A 203 -15.25 -8.24 17.82
C PRO A 203 -14.68 -6.82 18.00
N SER A 204 -13.41 -6.71 18.38
CA SER A 204 -12.67 -5.45 18.57
C SER A 204 -11.29 -5.57 17.94
N ILE A 205 -10.69 -4.45 17.54
CA ILE A 205 -9.32 -4.40 17.03
C ILE A 205 -8.29 -4.87 18.07
N ARG A 206 -8.69 -4.85 19.36
CA ARG A 206 -7.92 -5.34 20.51
C ARG A 206 -8.01 -6.86 20.71
N GLY A 207 -8.87 -7.54 19.96
CA GLY A 207 -9.18 -8.96 20.14
C GLY A 207 -10.41 -9.19 21.06
N PRO A 208 -10.58 -10.41 21.59
CA PRO A 208 -9.77 -11.59 21.29
C PRO A 208 -9.92 -12.01 19.82
N TRP A 209 -8.81 -12.38 19.20
CA TRP A 209 -8.76 -12.86 17.83
C TRP A 209 -9.03 -14.38 17.78
N ALA A 210 -9.91 -14.80 16.88
CA ALA A 210 -10.13 -16.23 16.63
C ALA A 210 -8.88 -16.88 16.01
N PRO A 211 -8.72 -18.21 16.12
CA PRO A 211 -7.69 -18.93 15.36
C PRO A 211 -7.79 -18.61 13.87
N PHE A 212 -6.65 -18.45 13.21
CA PHE A 212 -6.58 -18.26 11.76
C PHE A 212 -7.03 -19.53 11.03
N HIS A 213 -7.90 -19.38 10.02
CA HIS A 213 -8.19 -20.42 9.03
C HIS A 213 -7.63 -20.03 7.66
N VAL A 214 -7.17 -21.02 6.90
CA VAL A 214 -6.65 -20.80 5.55
C VAL A 214 -7.79 -20.39 4.61
N ALA A 215 -7.60 -19.31 3.87
CA ALA A 215 -8.54 -18.81 2.88
C ALA A 215 -8.17 -19.31 1.47
N VAL A 216 -6.93 -19.07 1.04
CA VAL A 216 -6.41 -19.45 -0.28
C VAL A 216 -4.92 -19.80 -0.20
N ASN A 217 -4.45 -20.63 -1.14
CA ASN A 217 -3.01 -20.77 -1.38
C ASN A 217 -2.52 -19.54 -2.15
N GLY A 218 -1.44 -18.93 -1.68
CA GLY A 218 -0.94 -17.66 -2.22
C GLY A 218 -0.31 -16.78 -1.13
N THR A 219 0.08 -15.58 -1.54
CA THR A 219 0.71 -14.55 -0.70
C THR A 219 0.09 -13.19 -1.01
N ASN A 220 0.42 -12.20 -0.18
CA ASN A 220 0.08 -10.80 -0.38
C ASN A 220 -1.43 -10.52 -0.43
N PRO A 221 -2.15 -10.73 0.69
CA PRO A 221 -3.59 -10.56 0.73
C PRO A 221 -4.00 -9.08 0.63
N ALA A 222 -4.95 -8.81 -0.26
CA ALA A 222 -5.60 -7.52 -0.45
C ALA A 222 -7.13 -7.70 -0.44
N PRO A 223 -7.73 -7.83 0.76
CA PRO A 223 -9.16 -8.02 0.90
C PRO A 223 -9.92 -6.72 0.62
N TRP A 224 -11.16 -6.83 0.15
CA TRP A 224 -12.13 -5.74 0.08
C TRP A 224 -13.54 -6.27 0.30
N LEU A 225 -14.39 -5.49 0.97
CA LEU A 225 -15.81 -5.84 1.16
C LEU A 225 -16.58 -5.55 -0.12
N LEU A 226 -17.37 -6.52 -0.60
CA LEU A 226 -18.16 -6.39 -1.84
C LEU A 226 -19.45 -5.58 -1.66
N GLY A 227 -19.70 -5.02 -0.47
CA GLY A 227 -20.91 -4.27 -0.16
C GLY A 227 -20.96 -2.92 -0.86
N SER A 228 -22.16 -2.44 -1.13
CA SER A 228 -22.37 -1.03 -1.42
C SER A 228 -22.45 -0.23 -0.10
N PRO A 229 -22.26 1.10 -0.13
CA PRO A 229 -22.50 1.95 1.04
C PRO A 229 -23.86 1.71 1.70
N ASP A 230 -24.89 1.40 0.91
CA ASP A 230 -26.27 1.16 1.36
C ASP A 230 -26.58 -0.32 1.69
N GLY A 231 -25.69 -1.24 1.31
CA GLY A 231 -25.90 -2.68 1.35
C GLY A 231 -24.80 -3.40 2.12
N LYS A 232 -25.03 -3.64 3.41
CA LYS A 232 -24.14 -4.46 4.23
C LYS A 232 -24.10 -5.89 3.68
N THR A 233 -22.90 -6.37 3.35
CA THR A 233 -22.69 -7.77 2.94
C THR A 233 -21.49 -8.35 3.67
N SER A 234 -21.52 -9.66 3.90
CA SER A 234 -20.35 -10.42 4.37
C SER A 234 -19.44 -10.83 3.21
N GLN A 235 -19.84 -10.59 1.96
CA GLN A 235 -19.09 -10.97 0.78
C GLN A 235 -17.73 -10.24 0.69
N ILE A 236 -16.70 -10.99 0.31
CA ILE A 236 -15.32 -10.51 0.27
C ILE A 236 -14.75 -10.75 -1.13
N ALA A 237 -14.09 -9.73 -1.67
CA ALA A 237 -13.08 -9.87 -2.71
C ALA A 237 -11.71 -10.01 -2.04
N LEU A 238 -10.84 -10.85 -2.57
CA LEU A 238 -9.48 -11.03 -2.10
C LEU A 238 -8.56 -11.08 -3.32
N ALA A 239 -7.88 -9.96 -3.60
CA ALA A 239 -6.75 -9.97 -4.51
C ALA A 239 -5.51 -10.54 -3.81
N VAL A 240 -4.68 -11.25 -4.55
CA VAL A 240 -3.44 -11.89 -4.07
C VAL A 240 -2.29 -11.60 -5.03
N GLU A 241 -1.07 -12.05 -4.72
CA GLU A 241 0.10 -12.00 -5.61
C GLU A 241 -0.22 -12.40 -7.07
N ASP A 242 0.47 -11.76 -8.03
CA ASP A 242 0.16 -11.77 -9.47
C ASP A 242 -1.22 -11.20 -9.83
N PHE A 243 -1.86 -10.53 -8.88
CA PHE A 243 -3.19 -9.93 -8.99
C PHE A 243 -4.30 -10.90 -9.41
N LYS A 244 -4.24 -12.13 -8.88
CA LYS A 244 -5.35 -13.06 -8.96
C LYS A 244 -6.43 -12.64 -7.97
N ILE A 245 -7.68 -12.56 -8.43
CA ILE A 245 -8.80 -12.12 -7.60
C ILE A 245 -9.68 -13.33 -7.26
N PHE A 246 -10.06 -13.43 -6.00
CA PHE A 246 -11.00 -14.42 -5.51
C PHE A 246 -12.20 -13.73 -4.86
N THR A 247 -13.35 -14.38 -4.86
CA THR A 247 -14.52 -13.94 -4.10
C THR A 247 -15.05 -15.05 -3.20
N ALA A 248 -15.71 -14.67 -2.10
CA ALA A 248 -16.40 -15.59 -1.21
C ALA A 248 -17.70 -14.97 -0.69
N PRO A 249 -18.74 -15.78 -0.42
CA PRO A 249 -20.00 -15.30 0.15
C PRO A 249 -19.84 -14.70 1.56
N ARG A 250 -18.77 -15.09 2.27
CA ARG A 250 -18.38 -14.65 3.61
C ARG A 250 -16.88 -14.86 3.81
N TRP A 251 -16.27 -14.14 4.74
CA TRP A 251 -14.82 -14.23 5.06
C TRP A 251 -14.31 -15.63 5.47
N SER A 252 -15.19 -16.49 5.98
CA SER A 252 -14.91 -17.89 6.35
C SER A 252 -15.43 -18.91 5.33
N GLY A 253 -15.92 -18.43 4.19
CA GLY A 253 -16.44 -19.28 3.12
C GLY A 253 -15.34 -19.78 2.19
N ALA A 254 -15.74 -20.59 1.20
CA ALA A 254 -14.87 -20.99 0.12
C ALA A 254 -14.60 -19.82 -0.83
N PHE A 255 -13.33 -19.53 -1.07
CA PHE A 255 -12.89 -18.53 -2.04
C PHE A 255 -12.80 -19.14 -3.44
N THR A 256 -13.43 -18.51 -4.40
CA THR A 256 -13.44 -18.94 -5.82
C THR A 256 -12.75 -17.88 -6.66
N ARG A 257 -11.83 -18.29 -7.54
CA ARG A 257 -11.13 -17.37 -8.45
C ARG A 257 -12.15 -16.75 -9.40
N VAL A 258 -12.07 -15.44 -9.60
CA VAL A 258 -12.88 -14.69 -10.56
C VAL A 258 -11.97 -14.03 -11.59
N GLY A 259 -12.50 -13.90 -12.81
CA GLY A 259 -11.79 -13.28 -13.92
C GLY A 259 -10.63 -14.09 -14.50
N GLU A 260 -10.03 -13.50 -15.52
CA GLU A 260 -8.83 -14.00 -16.18
C GLU A 260 -7.58 -13.39 -15.55
N ASP A 261 -6.40 -13.92 -15.87
CA ASP A 261 -5.16 -13.28 -15.46
C ASP A 261 -5.07 -11.90 -16.14
N VAL A 262 -4.76 -10.87 -15.36
CA VAL A 262 -4.60 -9.52 -15.90
C VAL A 262 -3.27 -9.47 -16.67
N ALA A 263 -3.29 -8.90 -17.88
CA ALA A 263 -2.09 -8.71 -18.67
C ALA A 263 -1.23 -7.58 -18.08
N TRP A 264 0.08 -7.79 -18.06
CA TRP A 264 1.07 -6.86 -17.50
C TRP A 264 2.17 -6.54 -18.50
N ASN A 265 2.82 -5.39 -18.32
CA ASN A 265 4.10 -5.14 -18.94
C ASN A 265 5.22 -5.74 -18.08
N THR A 266 5.72 -6.91 -18.47
CA THR A 266 6.75 -7.67 -17.73
C THR A 266 7.99 -7.89 -18.58
N THR A 267 9.16 -8.01 -17.96
CA THR A 267 10.41 -8.42 -18.62
C THR A 267 10.72 -9.89 -18.43
N ASP A 268 11.69 -10.41 -19.18
CA ASP A 268 12.32 -11.72 -18.94
C ASP A 268 12.87 -11.89 -17.52
N TYR A 269 13.14 -10.80 -16.80
CA TYR A 269 13.57 -10.84 -15.40
C TYR A 269 12.49 -11.44 -14.49
N SER A 270 11.21 -11.19 -14.77
CA SER A 270 10.10 -11.88 -14.14
C SER A 270 8.80 -11.67 -14.93
N PRO A 271 8.18 -12.75 -15.44
CA PRO A 271 7.01 -12.67 -16.32
C PRO A 271 5.69 -12.33 -15.60
N SER A 272 5.70 -12.04 -14.29
CA SER A 272 4.47 -11.86 -13.48
C SER A 272 4.64 -10.93 -12.26
N TRP A 273 5.63 -10.04 -12.26
CA TRP A 273 6.13 -9.46 -11.01
C TRP A 273 5.31 -8.28 -10.44
N THR A 274 4.05 -8.53 -10.09
CA THR A 274 3.30 -7.64 -9.22
C THR A 274 3.00 -8.31 -7.90
N GLU A 275 3.54 -7.73 -6.84
CA GLU A 275 3.38 -8.17 -5.47
C GLU A 275 2.71 -7.07 -4.65
N ASP A 276 2.28 -7.43 -3.44
CA ASP A 276 1.66 -6.48 -2.51
C ASP A 276 0.49 -5.67 -3.10
N PRO A 277 -0.56 -6.32 -3.66
CA PRO A 277 -1.72 -5.57 -4.09
C PRO A 277 -2.40 -4.86 -2.91
N PHE A 278 -3.11 -3.78 -3.23
CA PHE A 278 -4.07 -3.13 -2.35
C PHE A 278 -5.30 -2.79 -3.20
N LEU A 279 -6.38 -3.53 -3.00
CA LEU A 279 -7.61 -3.45 -3.78
C LEU A 279 -8.62 -2.51 -3.10
N TRP A 280 -9.34 -1.69 -3.87
CA TRP A 280 -10.50 -0.94 -3.39
C TRP A 280 -11.53 -0.69 -4.48
N ARG A 281 -12.72 -0.24 -4.05
CA ARG A 281 -13.79 0.26 -4.92
C ARG A 281 -14.04 1.74 -4.64
N ASP A 282 -14.01 2.60 -5.65
CA ASP A 282 -14.23 4.04 -5.51
C ASP A 282 -15.72 4.39 -5.32
N LYS A 283 -15.98 5.68 -5.04
CA LYS A 283 -17.33 6.23 -4.86
C LYS A 283 -18.23 6.16 -6.11
N ARG A 284 -17.65 5.99 -7.31
CA ARG A 284 -18.38 5.79 -8.57
C ARG A 284 -18.60 4.31 -8.88
N GLY A 285 -18.12 3.41 -8.02
CA GLY A 285 -18.26 1.98 -8.16
C GLY A 285 -17.20 1.32 -9.04
N ASN A 286 -16.15 2.04 -9.46
CA ASN A 286 -15.01 1.49 -10.19
C ASN A 286 -14.06 0.77 -9.21
N TRP A 287 -13.38 -0.24 -9.71
CA TRP A 287 -12.38 -1.01 -8.99
C TRP A 287 -10.99 -0.50 -9.30
N HIS A 288 -10.13 -0.52 -8.29
CA HIS A 288 -8.76 -0.09 -8.41
C HIS A 288 -7.85 -0.96 -7.58
N ALA A 289 -6.58 -1.00 -7.98
CA ALA A 289 -5.53 -1.54 -7.14
C ALA A 289 -4.24 -0.72 -7.23
N LEU A 290 -3.52 -0.68 -6.13
CA LEU A 290 -2.08 -0.41 -6.13
C LEU A 290 -1.35 -1.74 -6.06
N ALA A 291 -0.14 -1.79 -6.58
CA ALA A 291 0.77 -2.90 -6.38
C ALA A 291 2.21 -2.40 -6.33
N HIS A 292 3.10 -3.19 -5.72
CA HIS A 292 4.53 -3.00 -5.92
C HIS A 292 4.93 -3.52 -7.30
N TRP A 293 5.53 -2.65 -8.10
CA TRP A 293 6.00 -2.97 -9.45
C TRP A 293 7.19 -2.07 -9.82
N MET A 294 8.36 -2.69 -10.01
CA MET A 294 9.61 -1.99 -10.32
C MET A 294 9.67 -1.62 -11.82
N ILE A 295 8.99 -0.54 -12.23
CA ILE A 295 8.90 -0.05 -13.62
C ILE A 295 10.28 0.06 -14.28
N ASP A 296 11.24 0.61 -13.54
CA ASP A 296 12.59 0.88 -14.03
C ASP A 296 13.38 -0.40 -14.36
N ILE A 297 12.95 -1.58 -13.89
CA ILE A 297 13.57 -2.84 -14.33
C ILE A 297 13.31 -3.05 -15.82
N VAL A 298 12.10 -2.71 -16.26
CA VAL A 298 11.65 -2.84 -17.65
C VAL A 298 12.24 -1.73 -18.52
N GLU A 299 12.19 -0.50 -18.04
CA GLU A 299 12.49 0.66 -18.88
C GLU A 299 13.91 1.21 -18.75
N LYS A 300 14.70 0.77 -17.75
CA LYS A 300 16.02 1.32 -17.44
C LYS A 300 17.03 0.23 -17.03
N ASP A 301 17.14 -0.82 -17.84
CA ASP A 301 18.20 -1.82 -17.76
C ASP A 301 18.40 -2.44 -16.36
N GLY A 302 17.30 -2.83 -15.70
CA GLY A 302 17.35 -3.54 -14.42
C GLY A 302 17.44 -2.64 -13.17
N ALA A 303 17.27 -1.32 -13.32
CA ALA A 303 17.18 -0.41 -12.17
C ALA A 303 15.93 -0.73 -11.31
N LYS A 304 16.09 -0.85 -10.00
CA LYS A 304 15.02 -1.30 -9.08
C LYS A 304 14.14 -0.17 -8.51
N TYR A 305 14.46 1.06 -8.85
CA TYR A 305 13.87 2.29 -8.31
C TYR A 305 14.27 3.45 -9.23
N PRO A 306 13.66 4.66 -9.12
CA PRO A 306 12.66 5.08 -8.15
C PRO A 306 11.21 4.73 -8.48
N ARG A 307 10.87 4.30 -9.70
CA ARG A 307 9.48 4.02 -10.07
C ARG A 307 9.08 2.62 -9.63
N VAL A 308 8.28 2.52 -8.56
CA VAL A 308 8.03 1.26 -7.84
C VAL A 308 6.55 0.99 -7.53
N GLY A 309 5.64 1.92 -7.81
CA GLY A 309 4.21 1.75 -7.58
C GLY A 309 3.44 1.62 -8.88
N ALA A 310 2.62 0.57 -9.02
CA ALA A 310 1.66 0.43 -10.10
C ALA A 310 0.26 0.88 -9.67
N HIS A 311 -0.53 1.33 -10.65
CA HIS A 311 -1.97 1.50 -10.53
C HIS A 311 -2.68 0.67 -11.58
N MET A 312 -3.76 0.01 -11.16
CA MET A 312 -4.67 -0.73 -12.03
C MET A 312 -6.08 -0.28 -11.76
N PHE A 313 -6.94 -0.36 -12.76
CA PHE A 313 -8.33 0.00 -12.62
C PHE A 313 -9.23 -0.81 -13.54
N SER A 314 -10.49 -0.97 -13.13
CA SER A 314 -11.54 -1.56 -13.94
C SER A 314 -12.90 -1.01 -13.53
N ARG A 315 -13.88 -1.10 -14.42
CA ARG A 315 -15.30 -0.86 -14.08
C ARG A 315 -15.96 -2.06 -13.40
N GLN A 316 -15.36 -3.26 -13.51
CA GLN A 316 -15.89 -4.53 -12.99
C GLN A 316 -14.79 -5.30 -12.26
N LEU A 317 -15.16 -6.08 -11.24
CA LEU A 317 -14.15 -6.82 -10.47
C LEU A 317 -13.60 -7.99 -11.29
N GLU A 318 -14.48 -8.62 -12.08
CA GLU A 318 -14.25 -9.88 -12.78
C GLU A 318 -13.43 -9.74 -14.06
N GLY A 319 -13.16 -8.53 -14.54
CA GLY A 319 -12.43 -8.35 -15.80
C GLY A 319 -12.36 -6.90 -16.22
N GLY A 320 -11.77 -6.63 -17.39
CA GLY A 320 -11.60 -5.28 -17.91
C GLY A 320 -10.52 -4.46 -17.20
N TRP A 321 -9.64 -5.12 -16.45
CA TRP A 321 -8.55 -4.46 -15.74
C TRP A 321 -7.53 -3.87 -16.71
N ALA A 322 -7.38 -2.55 -16.63
CA ALA A 322 -6.34 -1.80 -17.30
C ALA A 322 -5.16 -1.57 -16.36
N PHE A 323 -3.96 -1.72 -16.92
CA PHE A 323 -2.70 -1.39 -16.28
C PHE A 323 -2.02 -0.30 -17.12
N LYS A 324 -1.61 0.79 -16.46
CA LYS A 324 -0.85 1.85 -17.12
C LYS A 324 0.61 1.77 -16.73
N VAL A 325 1.48 1.89 -17.74
CA VAL A 325 2.93 1.93 -17.61
C VAL A 325 3.37 3.33 -17.14
N GLN A 326 2.90 3.73 -15.96
CA GLN A 326 3.35 4.93 -15.25
C GLN A 326 3.35 4.66 -13.75
N GLU A 327 4.21 5.34 -13.00
CA GLU A 327 4.23 5.14 -11.55
C GLU A 327 3.06 5.81 -10.85
N ALA A 328 2.33 5.03 -10.05
CA ALA A 328 1.37 5.54 -9.08
C ALA A 328 2.08 6.29 -7.93
N PHE A 329 3.27 5.81 -7.55
CA PHE A 329 4.15 6.42 -6.57
C PHE A 329 5.60 5.96 -6.80
N SER A 330 6.56 6.73 -6.26
CA SER A 330 7.99 6.44 -6.35
C SER A 330 8.59 6.10 -4.98
N SER A 331 9.81 5.58 -4.97
CA SER A 331 10.58 5.37 -3.74
C SER A 331 11.21 6.66 -3.19
N THR A 332 11.03 7.79 -3.87
CA THR A 332 11.42 9.10 -3.36
C THR A 332 10.31 9.67 -2.48
N VAL A 333 10.68 10.10 -1.28
CA VAL A 333 9.79 10.76 -0.33
C VAL A 333 10.36 12.14 -0.02
N GLU A 334 9.54 13.16 -0.27
CA GLU A 334 9.77 14.52 0.20
C GLU A 334 9.34 14.62 1.67
N PHE A 335 10.08 15.38 2.47
CA PHE A 335 9.81 15.58 3.88
C PHE A 335 9.46 17.03 4.21
N THR A 336 8.71 17.24 5.29
CA THR A 336 8.28 18.57 5.74
C THR A 336 9.44 19.50 6.16
N ASP A 337 10.62 18.95 6.40
CA ASP A 337 11.86 19.70 6.66
C ASP A 337 12.56 20.20 5.38
N GLY A 338 12.00 19.90 4.20
CA GLY A 338 12.53 20.26 2.89
C GLY A 338 13.53 19.25 2.31
N ALA A 339 13.84 18.16 3.02
CA ALA A 339 14.69 17.10 2.50
C ALA A 339 13.91 16.11 1.61
N ALA A 340 14.63 15.45 0.71
CA ALA A 340 14.13 14.32 -0.08
C ALA A 340 14.98 13.08 0.19
N GLU A 341 14.36 11.91 0.29
CA GLU A 341 15.07 10.63 0.40
C GLU A 341 14.54 9.63 -0.63
N THR A 342 15.44 9.11 -1.49
CA THR A 342 15.12 7.99 -2.37
C THR A 342 15.48 6.69 -1.68
N PHE A 343 14.46 5.96 -1.23
CA PHE A 343 14.61 4.65 -0.61
C PHE A 343 15.03 3.58 -1.62
N ASN A 344 15.74 2.56 -1.13
CA ASN A 344 16.10 1.37 -1.91
C ASN A 344 14.87 0.50 -2.20
N ARG A 345 13.93 0.49 -1.26
CA ARG A 345 12.67 -0.25 -1.35
C ARG A 345 11.57 0.60 -0.75
N ARG A 346 10.42 0.59 -1.42
CA ARG A 346 9.15 1.14 -0.93
C ARG A 346 8.03 0.22 -1.41
N GLU A 347 7.51 -0.58 -0.50
CA GLU A 347 6.65 -1.73 -0.78
C GLU A 347 5.38 -1.67 0.09
N ARG A 348 4.39 -2.54 -0.18
CA ARG A 348 3.13 -2.64 0.61
C ARG A 348 2.35 -1.35 0.74
N ALA A 349 2.15 -0.68 -0.39
CA ALA A 349 1.33 0.51 -0.47
C ALA A 349 -0.13 0.22 -0.10
N LYS A 350 -0.63 0.85 0.98
CA LYS A 350 -2.04 0.80 1.37
C LYS A 350 -2.55 2.21 1.62
N ILE A 351 -3.74 2.54 1.12
CA ILE A 351 -4.33 3.88 1.30
C ILE A 351 -5.32 3.86 2.46
N PHE A 352 -5.15 4.80 3.40
CA PHE A 352 -6.21 5.17 4.34
C PHE A 352 -7.12 6.21 3.66
N PHE A 353 -8.41 5.90 3.61
CA PHE A 353 -9.44 6.74 2.99
C PHE A 353 -10.26 7.46 4.06
N GLY A 354 -10.73 8.66 3.74
CA GLY A 354 -11.83 9.31 4.46
C GLY A 354 -13.18 8.64 4.20
N GLU A 355 -14.22 9.08 4.89
CA GLU A 355 -15.58 8.53 4.76
C GLU A 355 -16.13 8.61 3.33
N ASP A 356 -15.72 9.61 2.56
CA ASP A 356 -16.12 9.86 1.17
C ASP A 356 -15.25 9.14 0.13
N MET A 357 -14.41 8.18 0.58
CA MET A 357 -13.41 7.48 -0.22
C MET A 357 -12.31 8.38 -0.80
N THR A 358 -12.11 9.60 -0.25
CA THR A 358 -10.95 10.42 -0.59
C THR A 358 -9.67 9.80 0.00
N PRO A 359 -8.60 9.56 -0.78
CA PRO A 359 -7.30 9.14 -0.27
C PRO A 359 -6.73 10.21 0.68
N LEU A 360 -6.31 9.82 1.88
CA LEU A 360 -5.73 10.75 2.87
C LEU A 360 -4.29 10.42 3.22
N TYR A 361 -3.93 9.14 3.33
CA TYR A 361 -2.57 8.72 3.66
C TYR A 361 -2.16 7.45 2.93
N LEU A 362 -0.93 7.42 2.43
CA LEU A 362 -0.26 6.25 1.91
C LEU A 362 0.60 5.65 3.02
N VAL A 363 0.32 4.39 3.37
CA VAL A 363 1.16 3.58 4.26
C VAL A 363 2.04 2.68 3.41
N SER A 364 3.34 2.63 3.69
CA SER A 364 4.28 1.75 2.96
C SER A 364 5.48 1.36 3.83
N GLY A 365 6.02 0.17 3.61
CA GLY A 365 7.31 -0.22 4.18
C GLY A 365 8.45 0.42 3.40
N VAL A 366 9.43 1.02 4.09
CA VAL A 366 10.59 1.67 3.46
C VAL A 366 11.91 1.19 4.04
N GLN A 367 12.92 1.09 3.17
CA GLN A 367 14.29 0.75 3.54
C GLN A 367 15.27 1.68 2.82
N ALA A 368 16.09 2.40 3.61
CA ALA A 368 17.10 3.30 3.09
C ALA A 368 18.19 2.56 2.28
N LYS A 369 18.83 3.26 1.35
CA LYS A 369 19.95 2.72 0.57
C LYS A 369 21.10 2.31 1.48
N GLY A 370 21.58 1.07 1.32
CA GLY A 370 22.64 0.50 2.15
C GLY A 370 22.21 0.09 3.57
N ALA A 371 20.98 0.39 3.98
CA ALA A 371 20.45 -0.01 5.28
C ALA A 371 19.81 -1.40 5.23
N LYS A 372 19.89 -2.11 6.36
CA LYS A 372 19.15 -3.38 6.58
C LYS A 372 17.90 -3.19 7.44
N SER A 373 17.90 -2.15 8.27
CA SER A 373 16.72 -1.74 9.04
C SER A 373 15.66 -1.18 8.11
N SER A 374 14.40 -1.36 8.49
CA SER A 374 13.24 -0.89 7.75
C SER A 374 12.18 -0.35 8.69
N PHE A 375 11.32 0.53 8.19
CA PHE A 375 10.20 1.04 8.98
C PHE A 375 8.96 1.24 8.13
N THR A 376 7.83 1.47 8.79
CA THR A 376 6.56 1.74 8.12
C THR A 376 6.34 3.24 8.12
N LEU A 377 6.35 3.81 6.92
CA LEU A 377 6.12 5.23 6.68
C LEU A 377 4.63 5.48 6.44
N VAL A 378 4.13 6.60 6.98
CA VAL A 378 2.83 7.17 6.63
C VAL A 378 3.09 8.50 5.94
N GLN A 379 2.63 8.64 4.69
CA GLN A 379 2.78 9.87 3.90
C GLN A 379 1.39 10.43 3.55
N PRO A 380 1.10 11.70 3.82
CA PRO A 380 -0.19 12.29 3.44
C PRO A 380 -0.39 12.37 1.92
N ILE A 381 -1.65 12.31 1.49
CA ILE A 381 -2.08 12.39 0.09
C ILE A 381 -2.96 13.65 -0.08
N GLY A 382 -2.61 14.47 -1.07
CA GLY A 382 -3.25 15.73 -1.41
C GLY A 382 -3.22 16.73 -0.26
N GLU A 383 -4.29 17.52 -0.16
CA GLU A 383 -4.45 18.53 0.90
C GLU A 383 -5.57 18.19 1.89
N ARG A 384 -6.45 17.24 1.54
CA ARG A 384 -7.67 16.90 2.32
C ARG A 384 -7.36 16.29 3.69
N TRP A 385 -6.18 15.70 3.86
CA TRP A 385 -5.71 15.21 5.15
C TRP A 385 -5.64 16.32 6.21
N ARG A 386 -5.37 17.58 5.83
CA ARG A 386 -5.30 18.72 6.76
C ARG A 386 -6.67 19.03 7.35
N GLU A 387 -7.69 19.02 6.50
CA GLU A 387 -9.08 19.21 6.90
C GLU A 387 -9.52 18.06 7.81
N TYR A 388 -9.20 16.83 7.45
CA TYR A 388 -9.49 15.64 8.25
C TYR A 388 -8.88 15.71 9.66
N GLU A 389 -7.59 16.01 9.78
CA GLU A 389 -6.90 16.15 11.07
C GLU A 389 -7.47 17.31 11.91
N LYS A 390 -7.67 18.47 11.28
CA LYS A 390 -8.26 19.64 11.94
C LYS A 390 -9.65 19.35 12.51
N ASN A 391 -10.49 18.62 11.76
CA ASN A 391 -11.85 18.26 12.20
C ASN A 391 -11.85 17.31 13.41
N LEU A 392 -10.79 16.50 13.56
CA LEU A 392 -10.58 15.65 14.74
C LEU A 392 -9.88 16.38 15.90
N GLY A 393 -9.38 17.60 15.64
CA GLY A 393 -8.69 18.44 16.61
C GLY A 393 -7.25 18.02 16.86
N PHE A 394 -6.54 17.63 15.80
CA PHE A 394 -5.07 17.49 15.77
C PHE A 394 -4.40 18.76 15.25
#